data_AF-A0AAV4PQP8-F1
#
_entry.id   AF-A0AAV4PQP8-F1
#
_cell.length_a   1.000
_cell.length_b   1.000
_cell.length_c   1.000
_cell.angle_alpha   90.00
_cell.angle_beta   90.00
_cell.angle_gamma   90.00
#
_symmetry.space_group_name_H-M   'P 1'
#
loop_
_entity.id
_entity.type
_entity.pdbx_description
1 polymer ?
#
loop_
_entity_poly.entity_id
_entity_poly.type
_entity_poly.pdbx_seq_one_letter_code
_entity_poly.pdbx_strand_id
1 'polypeptide(L)'
;MVYAAPVSPLPEKILNRIVMHLRKNCKIFDEKDPLYLKEIGELKLNYEEVMREVRREFILGKKNGDQAPSLKFRFVYHVGREQKKRISSARNFLARNLHNLHPLIRETNNICLFHIKGIIIPYETFRVSEPHAIKGYSDEIIAKCVAYEDEMMSFWWPEISLLFAEKKNLAKFKGHQRLSILNCVNTLLSIKIHNVILETLYFILDVFKLKSDYLSTSPFFVRLKVCPTGSHAIILCDPTMKDFQEVFLTLFDHINQVLSKIPTMQCWIEEDDSESKLKVSVTEYWMDQLKEELKDCIKEYYEEITELCETCIRIFNSASPKAHDTEDRCRDSNPNPNIKEPAQTPCTVASRKT
;
A
#
# COMPACT_ATOMS: atom_id res chain seq x y z
N MET A 1 -32.39 -62.11 19.68
CA MET A 1 -31.81 -61.74 21.00
C MET A 1 -30.36 -61.29 20.80
N VAL A 2 -30.08 -59.99 20.67
CA VAL A 2 -28.68 -59.45 20.55
C VAL A 2 -28.50 -58.19 21.43
N TYR A 3 -29.37 -57.96 22.41
CA TYR A 3 -29.35 -56.74 23.24
C TYR A 3 -28.42 -56.83 24.47
N ALA A 4 -27.71 -57.94 24.69
CA ALA A 4 -27.04 -58.22 25.98
C ALA A 4 -25.59 -58.72 25.86
N ALA A 5 -24.82 -58.28 24.85
CA ALA A 5 -23.38 -58.53 24.83
C ALA A 5 -22.63 -57.36 25.49
N PRO A 6 -21.79 -57.60 26.52
CA PRO A 6 -21.07 -56.52 27.20
C PRO A 6 -20.09 -55.85 26.24
N VAL A 7 -20.22 -54.53 26.09
CA VAL A 7 -19.25 -53.69 25.40
C VAL A 7 -18.31 -53.12 26.45
N SER A 8 -17.00 -53.14 26.17
CA SER A 8 -16.01 -52.57 27.08
C SER A 8 -16.32 -51.08 27.30
N PRO A 9 -16.42 -50.60 28.55
CA PRO A 9 -16.65 -49.19 28.81
C PRO A 9 -15.49 -48.34 28.28
N LEU A 10 -15.73 -47.03 28.14
CA LEU A 10 -14.72 -46.08 27.68
C LEU A 10 -13.43 -46.22 28.51
N PRO A 11 -12.26 -46.46 27.88
CA PRO A 11 -11.01 -46.64 28.61
C PRO A 11 -10.65 -45.42 29.46
N GLU A 12 -10.39 -45.64 30.75
CA GLU A 12 -10.05 -44.57 31.71
C GLU A 12 -8.79 -43.78 31.30
N LYS A 13 -7.87 -44.42 30.57
CA LYS A 13 -6.69 -43.74 29.99
C LYS A 13 -7.06 -42.59 29.06
N ILE A 14 -8.15 -42.71 28.31
CA ILE A 14 -8.64 -41.66 27.40
C ILE A 14 -9.30 -40.55 28.22
N LEU A 15 -10.12 -40.93 29.22
CA LEU A 15 -10.75 -39.98 30.14
C LEU A 15 -9.69 -39.12 30.85
N ASN A 16 -8.64 -39.75 31.38
CA ASN A 16 -7.54 -39.09 32.08
C ASN A 16 -6.76 -38.14 31.16
N ARG A 17 -6.61 -38.46 29.87
CA ARG A 17 -6.01 -37.54 28.89
C ARG A 17 -6.89 -36.32 28.64
N ILE A 18 -8.20 -36.50 28.54
CA ILE A 18 -9.16 -35.40 28.38
C ILE A 18 -9.11 -34.49 29.61
N VAL A 19 -9.14 -35.06 30.81
CA VAL A 19 -9.03 -34.34 32.08
C VAL A 19 -7.74 -33.52 32.15
N MET A 20 -6.59 -34.14 31.85
CA MET A 20 -5.30 -33.45 31.84
C MET A 20 -5.26 -32.30 30.83
N HIS A 21 -5.87 -32.48 29.66
CA HIS A 21 -5.94 -31.45 28.64
C HIS A 21 -6.81 -30.26 29.09
N LEU A 22 -7.95 -30.52 29.73
CA LEU A 22 -8.84 -29.49 30.28
C LEU A 22 -8.18 -28.73 31.43
N ARG A 23 -7.53 -29.43 32.38
CA ARG A 23 -6.76 -28.80 33.46
C ARG A 23 -5.66 -27.86 32.94
N LYS A 24 -5.04 -28.20 31.80
CA LYS A 24 -3.95 -27.40 31.21
C LYS A 24 -4.46 -26.15 30.49
N ASN A 25 -5.62 -26.23 29.83
CA ASN A 25 -6.09 -25.19 28.88
C ASN A 25 -7.27 -24.36 29.40
N CYS A 26 -7.95 -24.79 30.47
CA CYS A 26 -9.12 -24.09 31.02
C CYS A 26 -8.84 -23.60 32.44
N LYS A 27 -8.85 -22.28 32.66
CA LYS A 27 -8.63 -21.66 33.98
C LYS A 27 -9.79 -21.84 34.98
N ILE A 28 -10.96 -22.26 34.52
CA ILE A 28 -12.22 -22.35 35.29
C ILE A 28 -12.66 -23.82 35.49
N PHE A 29 -11.81 -24.79 35.11
CA PHE A 29 -12.17 -26.19 35.13
C PHE A 29 -12.17 -26.77 36.56
N ASP A 30 -13.31 -27.31 36.99
CA ASP A 30 -13.45 -28.12 38.20
C ASP A 30 -14.06 -29.49 37.83
N GLU A 31 -13.46 -30.56 38.33
CA GLU A 31 -13.93 -31.94 38.14
C GLU A 31 -15.24 -32.22 38.88
N LYS A 32 -15.59 -31.38 39.85
CA LYS A 32 -16.85 -31.44 40.58
C LYS A 32 -17.98 -30.64 39.93
N ASP A 33 -17.71 -29.96 38.81
CA ASP A 33 -18.73 -29.19 38.10
C ASP A 33 -19.87 -30.12 37.61
N PRO A 34 -21.14 -29.86 38.00
CA PRO A 34 -22.28 -30.65 37.55
C PRO A 34 -22.44 -30.69 36.02
N LEU A 35 -21.98 -29.67 35.28
CA LEU A 35 -22.01 -29.66 33.81
C LEU A 35 -21.00 -30.67 33.24
N TYR A 36 -19.78 -30.69 33.79
CA TYR A 36 -18.72 -31.62 33.38
C TYR A 36 -19.09 -33.08 33.63
N LEU A 37 -19.64 -33.38 34.82
CA LEU A 37 -20.10 -34.74 35.15
C LEU A 37 -21.21 -35.22 34.21
N LYS A 38 -22.10 -34.32 33.80
CA LYS A 38 -23.15 -34.61 32.82
C LYS A 38 -22.57 -34.88 31.43
N GLU A 39 -21.67 -34.03 30.94
CA GLU A 39 -21.05 -34.18 29.62
C GLU A 39 -20.18 -35.45 29.52
N ILE A 40 -19.45 -35.81 30.59
CA ILE A 40 -18.74 -37.09 30.65
C ILE A 40 -19.69 -38.28 30.65
N GLY A 41 -20.81 -38.17 31.35
CA GLY A 41 -21.86 -39.19 31.33
C GLY A 41 -22.40 -39.43 29.91
N GLU A 42 -22.72 -38.34 29.21
CA GLU A 42 -23.18 -38.40 27.81
C GLU A 42 -22.09 -38.95 26.87
N LEU A 43 -20.83 -38.57 27.07
CA LEU A 43 -19.70 -39.11 26.29
C LEU A 43 -19.53 -40.63 26.46
N LYS A 44 -19.64 -41.13 27.70
CA LYS A 44 -19.57 -42.58 27.99
C LYS A 44 -20.71 -43.33 27.30
N LEU A 45 -21.94 -42.81 27.39
CA LEU A 45 -23.11 -43.41 26.75
C LEU A 45 -22.98 -43.43 25.21
N ASN A 46 -22.52 -42.33 24.62
CA ASN A 46 -22.32 -42.22 23.18
C ASN A 46 -21.21 -43.17 22.70
N TYR A 47 -20.11 -43.29 23.45
CA TYR A 47 -19.05 -44.26 23.16
C TYR A 47 -19.59 -45.70 23.16
N GLU A 48 -20.39 -46.08 24.15
CA GLU A 48 -20.99 -47.42 24.19
C GLU A 48 -21.96 -47.65 23.03
N GLU A 49 -22.75 -46.66 22.65
CA GLU A 49 -23.70 -46.75 21.54
C GLU A 49 -22.98 -46.96 20.21
N VAL A 50 -21.95 -46.17 19.93
CA VAL A 50 -21.11 -46.28 18.74
C VAL A 50 -20.37 -47.63 18.72
N MET A 51 -19.83 -48.07 19.85
CA MET A 51 -19.13 -49.36 19.92
C MET A 51 -20.08 -50.55 19.76
N ARG A 52 -21.34 -50.44 20.23
CA ARG A 52 -22.39 -51.42 19.95
C ARG A 52 -22.73 -51.45 18.46
N GLU A 53 -22.81 -50.30 17.80
CA GLU A 53 -23.10 -50.21 16.36
C GLU A 53 -21.99 -50.82 15.51
N VAL A 54 -20.74 -50.45 15.76
CA VAL A 54 -19.56 -51.02 15.09
C VAL A 54 -19.48 -52.53 15.31
N ARG A 55 -19.75 -53.02 16.53
CA ARG A 55 -19.77 -54.46 16.81
C ARG A 55 -20.92 -55.18 16.11
N ARG A 56 -22.11 -54.57 16.02
CA ARG A 56 -23.23 -55.13 15.23
C ARG A 56 -22.84 -55.25 13.77
N GLU A 57 -22.23 -54.22 13.18
CA GLU A 57 -21.79 -54.24 11.78
C GLU A 57 -20.70 -55.27 11.53
N PHE A 58 -19.75 -55.42 12.48
CA PHE A 58 -18.70 -56.43 12.43
C PHE A 58 -19.26 -57.86 12.51
N ILE A 59 -20.18 -58.13 13.44
CA ILE A 59 -20.81 -59.45 13.62
C ILE A 59 -21.75 -59.79 12.46
N LEU A 60 -22.51 -58.81 11.94
CA LEU A 60 -23.45 -58.99 10.82
C LEU A 60 -22.76 -59.12 9.46
N GLY A 61 -21.42 -59.04 9.40
CA GLY A 61 -20.64 -59.37 8.21
C GLY A 61 -21.04 -58.58 6.96
N LYS A 62 -21.41 -57.29 7.09
CA LYS A 62 -21.67 -56.44 5.93
C LYS A 62 -20.37 -56.19 5.16
N LYS A 63 -20.10 -57.05 4.17
CA LYS A 63 -19.17 -56.77 3.06
C LYS A 63 -19.80 -55.73 2.12
N ASN A 64 -19.91 -54.48 2.57
CA ASN A 64 -20.05 -53.38 1.63
C ASN A 64 -18.63 -52.86 1.38
N GLY A 65 -18.19 -52.93 0.13
CA GLY A 65 -16.79 -52.81 -0.28
C GLY A 65 -16.03 -51.62 0.33
N ASP A 66 -14.78 -51.90 0.69
CA ASP A 66 -13.64 -50.98 0.93
C ASP A 66 -13.83 -49.70 1.74
N GLN A 67 -14.95 -49.52 2.42
CA GLN A 67 -15.12 -48.43 3.39
C GLN A 67 -15.16 -49.01 4.80
N ALA A 68 -14.10 -48.71 5.56
CA ALA A 68 -14.09 -48.92 7.00
C ALA A 68 -15.37 -48.33 7.61
N PRO A 69 -16.02 -49.01 8.57
CA PRO A 69 -17.23 -48.49 9.21
C PRO A 69 -16.94 -47.08 9.74
N SER A 70 -17.70 -46.09 9.25
CA SER A 70 -17.41 -44.69 9.57
C SER A 70 -17.81 -44.43 11.03
N LEU A 71 -16.82 -44.38 11.92
CA LEU A 71 -17.00 -43.95 13.31
C LEU A 71 -17.33 -42.45 13.35
N LYS A 72 -18.61 -42.10 13.15
CA LYS A 72 -19.08 -40.73 13.35
C LYS A 72 -19.46 -40.54 14.82
N PHE A 73 -18.48 -40.20 15.65
CA PHE A 73 -18.76 -39.68 16.98
C PHE A 73 -19.63 -38.42 16.84
N ARG A 74 -20.90 -38.53 17.21
CA ARG A 74 -21.82 -37.39 17.19
C ARG A 74 -21.59 -36.58 18.47
N PHE A 75 -20.60 -35.69 18.45
CA PHE A 75 -20.47 -34.67 19.48
C PHE A 75 -21.64 -33.69 19.30
N VAL A 76 -22.76 -33.98 19.96
CA VAL A 76 -23.87 -33.02 20.03
C VAL A 76 -23.46 -31.98 21.06
N TYR A 77 -22.86 -30.88 20.60
CA TYR A 77 -22.76 -29.69 21.44
C TYR A 77 -24.20 -29.25 21.73
N HIS A 78 -24.71 -29.62 22.91
CA HIS A 78 -26.07 -29.29 23.33
C HIS A 78 -26.12 -27.81 23.72
N VAL A 79 -26.13 -26.93 22.72
CA VAL A 79 -26.51 -25.53 22.90
C VAL A 79 -27.96 -25.55 23.37
N GLY A 80 -28.20 -25.24 24.64
CA GLY A 80 -29.53 -25.28 25.24
C GLY A 80 -30.51 -24.41 24.46
N ARG A 81 -31.82 -24.73 24.52
CA ARG A 81 -32.85 -23.94 23.80
C ARG A 81 -32.76 -22.45 24.12
N GLU A 82 -32.47 -22.09 25.37
CA GLU A 82 -32.27 -20.71 25.80
C GLU A 82 -31.00 -20.07 25.23
N GLN A 83 -29.89 -20.81 25.15
CA GLN A 83 -28.66 -20.32 24.50
C GLN A 83 -28.85 -20.17 22.99
N LYS A 84 -29.56 -21.08 22.32
CA LYS A 84 -29.92 -20.93 20.90
C LYS A 84 -30.76 -19.69 20.64
N LYS A 85 -31.76 -19.43 21.49
CA LYS A 85 -32.55 -18.20 21.43
C LYS A 85 -31.68 -16.97 21.66
N ARG A 86 -30.82 -16.97 22.68
CA ARG A 86 -29.89 -15.86 22.97
C ARG A 86 -28.93 -15.60 21.80
N ILE A 87 -28.32 -16.63 21.23
CA ILE A 87 -27.42 -16.50 20.07
C ILE A 87 -28.20 -15.96 18.86
N SER A 88 -29.40 -16.48 18.59
CA SER A 88 -30.23 -15.99 17.48
C SER A 88 -30.65 -14.54 17.69
N SER A 89 -31.05 -14.15 18.91
CA SER A 89 -31.42 -12.78 19.25
C SER A 89 -30.23 -11.84 19.15
N ALA A 90 -29.06 -12.24 19.68
CA ALA A 90 -27.82 -11.47 19.57
C ALA A 90 -27.39 -11.33 18.11
N ARG A 91 -27.47 -12.39 17.31
CA ARG A 91 -27.17 -12.33 15.87
C ARG A 91 -28.13 -11.41 15.13
N ASN A 92 -29.43 -11.46 15.44
CA ASN A 92 -30.43 -10.57 14.84
C ASN A 92 -30.23 -9.10 15.27
N PHE A 93 -29.84 -8.87 16.53
CA PHE A 93 -29.50 -7.55 17.04
C PHE A 93 -28.24 -7.00 16.33
N LEU A 94 -27.18 -7.80 16.24
CA LEU A 94 -25.95 -7.43 15.54
C LEU A 94 -26.21 -7.19 14.05
N ALA A 95 -26.98 -8.05 13.37
CA ALA A 95 -27.30 -7.85 11.96
C ALA A 95 -28.12 -6.58 11.70
N ARG A 96 -28.95 -6.15 12.67
CA ARG A 96 -29.77 -4.93 12.56
C ARG A 96 -28.98 -3.66 12.84
N ASN A 97 -27.98 -3.72 13.73
CA ASN A 97 -27.31 -2.53 14.25
C ASN A 97 -25.84 -2.39 13.82
N LEU A 98 -25.18 -3.49 13.44
CA LEU A 98 -23.77 -3.50 13.04
C LEU A 98 -23.66 -3.41 11.52
N HIS A 99 -23.88 -2.22 11.01
CA HIS A 99 -23.91 -1.93 9.57
C HIS A 99 -22.59 -2.27 8.85
N ASN A 100 -21.45 -2.30 9.55
CA ASN A 100 -20.14 -2.73 9.03
C ASN A 100 -20.10 -4.17 8.50
N LEU A 101 -20.98 -5.06 8.99
CA LEU A 101 -21.10 -6.43 8.49
C LEU A 101 -22.10 -6.56 7.33
N HIS A 102 -22.71 -5.45 6.90
CA HIS A 102 -23.69 -5.49 5.84
C HIS A 102 -23.02 -5.89 4.51
N PRO A 103 -23.63 -6.79 3.71
CA PRO A 103 -23.07 -7.21 2.43
C PRO A 103 -22.67 -6.05 1.51
N LEU A 104 -23.40 -4.93 1.53
CA LEU A 104 -23.05 -3.74 0.73
C LEU A 104 -21.72 -3.11 1.13
N ILE A 105 -21.39 -3.07 2.43
CA ILE A 105 -20.11 -2.52 2.90
C ILE A 105 -18.97 -3.46 2.53
N ARG A 106 -19.22 -4.78 2.61
CA ARG A 106 -18.26 -5.78 2.11
C ARG A 106 -18.00 -5.61 0.62
N GLU A 107 -19.05 -5.43 -0.17
CA GLU A 107 -18.92 -5.24 -1.61
C GLU A 107 -18.19 -3.94 -1.96
N THR A 108 -18.53 -2.85 -1.26
CA THR A 108 -17.79 -1.58 -1.34
C THR A 108 -16.30 -1.80 -1.07
N ASN A 109 -15.96 -2.55 -0.02
CA ASN A 109 -14.57 -2.85 0.29
C ASN A 109 -13.90 -3.72 -0.79
N ASN A 110 -14.62 -4.67 -1.40
CA ASN A 110 -14.09 -5.47 -2.51
C ASN A 110 -13.77 -4.58 -3.73
N ILE A 111 -14.68 -3.66 -4.09
CA ILE A 111 -14.47 -2.69 -5.17
C ILE A 111 -13.25 -1.82 -4.85
N CYS A 112 -13.13 -1.33 -3.61
CA CYS A 112 -11.93 -0.59 -3.18
C CYS A 112 -10.66 -1.45 -3.31
N LEU A 113 -10.66 -2.70 -2.87
CA LEU A 113 -9.49 -3.58 -2.98
C LEU A 113 -9.11 -3.89 -4.43
N PHE A 114 -10.06 -3.86 -5.35
CA PHE A 114 -9.83 -4.14 -6.76
C PHE A 114 -9.21 -2.93 -7.49
N HIS A 115 -9.72 -1.73 -7.25
CA HIS A 115 -9.29 -0.51 -7.98
C HIS A 115 -8.19 0.28 -7.29
N ILE A 116 -8.23 0.37 -5.96
CA ILE A 116 -7.30 1.22 -5.21
C ILE A 116 -5.94 0.53 -5.13
N LYS A 117 -4.95 1.13 -5.79
CA LYS A 117 -3.54 0.72 -5.74
C LYS A 117 -2.96 1.07 -4.36
N GLY A 118 -1.92 0.37 -3.92
CA GLY A 118 -1.25 0.69 -2.65
C GLY A 118 -0.55 2.07 -2.70
N ILE A 119 0.01 2.43 -3.85
CA ILE A 119 0.74 3.68 -4.05
C ILE A 119 0.21 4.37 -5.31
N ILE A 120 0.05 5.70 -5.28
CA ILE A 120 -0.43 6.50 -6.40
C ILE A 120 0.63 6.56 -7.52
N ILE A 121 1.88 6.72 -7.14
CA ILE A 121 3.00 6.97 -8.05
C ILE A 121 3.85 5.68 -8.16
N PRO A 122 4.03 5.10 -9.36
CA PRO A 122 4.90 3.94 -9.55
C PRO A 122 6.36 4.24 -9.19
N TYR A 123 7.09 3.23 -8.70
CA TYR A 123 8.50 3.36 -8.35
C TYR A 123 9.40 3.69 -9.55
N GLU A 124 9.00 3.26 -10.73
CA GLU A 124 9.70 3.55 -11.98
C GLU A 124 9.73 5.05 -12.29
N THR A 125 8.75 5.82 -11.82
CA THR A 125 8.70 7.29 -11.97
C THR A 125 9.89 7.95 -11.27
N PHE A 126 10.38 7.31 -10.21
CA PHE A 126 11.54 7.80 -9.48
C PHE A 126 12.85 7.34 -10.13
N ARG A 127 12.87 6.31 -10.98
CA ARG A 127 14.12 5.89 -11.63
C ARG A 127 14.49 6.84 -12.77
N VAL A 128 15.53 7.63 -12.54
CA VAL A 128 16.03 8.58 -13.53
C VAL A 128 17.13 7.94 -14.37
N SER A 129 16.82 7.59 -15.63
CA SER A 129 17.81 7.13 -16.61
C SER A 129 18.66 8.25 -17.21
N GLU A 130 18.18 9.49 -17.15
CA GLU A 130 18.84 10.68 -17.71
C GLU A 130 18.69 11.88 -16.78
N PRO A 131 19.66 12.80 -16.66
CA PRO A 131 19.49 13.98 -15.80
C PRO A 131 18.26 14.79 -16.24
N HIS A 132 17.29 15.04 -15.35
CA HIS A 132 16.07 15.84 -15.63
C HIS A 132 16.07 17.16 -14.83
N ALA A 133 15.39 18.18 -15.33
CA ALA A 133 15.17 19.40 -14.56
C ALA A 133 14.14 19.11 -13.46
N ILE A 134 14.39 19.56 -12.23
CA ILE A 134 13.51 19.26 -11.09
C ILE A 134 12.06 19.67 -11.30
N LYS A 135 11.82 20.80 -11.98
CA LYS A 135 10.45 21.24 -12.29
C LYS A 135 9.74 20.26 -13.21
N GLY A 136 10.39 19.83 -14.29
CA GLY A 136 9.81 18.83 -15.19
C GLY A 136 9.56 17.49 -14.50
N TYR A 137 10.44 17.11 -13.58
CA TYR A 137 10.25 15.91 -12.74
C TYR A 137 9.04 16.05 -11.80
N SER A 138 8.87 17.20 -11.16
CA SER A 138 7.68 17.50 -10.34
C SER A 138 6.40 17.48 -11.16
N ASP A 139 6.41 18.08 -12.35
CA ASP A 139 5.28 18.11 -13.27
C ASP A 139 4.88 16.70 -13.72
N GLU A 140 5.85 15.81 -13.96
CA GLU A 140 5.59 14.40 -14.27
C GLU A 140 4.88 13.69 -13.12
N ILE A 141 5.36 13.85 -11.89
CA ILE A 141 4.71 13.22 -10.73
C ILE A 141 3.29 13.77 -10.55
N ILE A 142 3.10 15.09 -10.66
CA ILE A 142 1.77 15.71 -10.59
C ILE A 142 0.87 15.14 -11.69
N ALA A 143 1.37 14.98 -12.91
CA ALA A 143 0.61 14.36 -13.99
C ALA A 143 0.20 12.91 -13.68
N LYS A 144 1.04 12.11 -13.01
CA LYS A 144 0.66 10.77 -12.54
C LYS A 144 -0.43 10.82 -11.47
N CYS A 145 -0.34 11.76 -10.53
CA CYS A 145 -1.38 11.97 -9.52
C CYS A 145 -2.72 12.35 -10.14
N VAL A 146 -2.73 13.26 -11.11
CA VAL A 146 -3.94 13.66 -11.85
C VAL A 146 -4.50 12.47 -12.64
N ALA A 147 -3.65 11.72 -13.35
CA ALA A 147 -4.09 10.53 -14.07
C ALA A 147 -4.73 9.47 -13.14
N TYR A 148 -4.21 9.34 -11.91
CA TYR A 148 -4.81 8.47 -10.90
C TYR A 148 -6.15 9.01 -10.37
N GLU A 149 -6.26 10.33 -10.14
CA GLU A 149 -7.55 10.97 -9.82
C GLU A 149 -8.59 10.67 -10.92
N ASP A 150 -8.22 10.86 -12.18
CA ASP A 150 -9.10 10.60 -13.33
C ASP A 150 -9.50 9.13 -13.45
N GLU A 151 -8.58 8.19 -13.23
CA GLU A 151 -8.86 6.75 -13.19
C GLU A 151 -9.88 6.41 -12.09
N MET A 152 -9.65 6.94 -10.88
CA MET A 152 -10.56 6.75 -9.75
C MET A 152 -11.94 7.34 -10.01
N MET A 153 -12.01 8.53 -10.61
CA MET A 153 -13.27 9.20 -10.91
C MET A 153 -14.01 8.60 -12.12
N SER A 154 -13.31 7.95 -13.05
CA SER A 154 -13.90 7.36 -14.25
C SER A 154 -14.39 5.93 -14.06
N PHE A 155 -13.77 5.15 -13.18
CA PHE A 155 -14.08 3.73 -13.01
C PHE A 155 -14.55 3.39 -11.59
N TRP A 156 -13.73 3.71 -10.59
CA TRP A 156 -13.99 3.30 -9.21
C TRP A 156 -15.19 4.02 -8.59
N TRP A 157 -15.24 5.36 -8.69
CA TRP A 157 -16.34 6.14 -8.10
C TRP A 157 -17.70 5.81 -8.75
N PRO A 158 -17.82 5.71 -10.08
CA PRO A 158 -19.06 5.29 -10.72
C PRO A 158 -19.54 3.92 -10.25
N GLU A 159 -18.65 2.94 -10.10
CA GLU A 159 -19.01 1.59 -9.64
C GLU A 159 -19.54 1.58 -8.19
N ILE A 160 -18.85 2.30 -7.30
CA ILE A 160 -19.32 2.52 -5.92
C ILE A 160 -20.67 3.24 -5.93
N SER A 161 -20.80 4.31 -6.71
CA SER A 161 -22.02 5.11 -6.75
C SER A 161 -23.22 4.31 -7.25
N LEU A 162 -23.03 3.47 -8.28
CA LEU A 162 -24.07 2.63 -8.87
C LEU A 162 -24.59 1.60 -7.86
N LEU A 163 -23.70 0.98 -7.08
CA LEU A 163 -24.07 0.01 -6.05
C LEU A 163 -25.12 0.56 -5.09
N PHE A 164 -25.04 1.85 -4.75
CA PHE A 164 -25.96 2.51 -3.83
C PHE A 164 -27.08 3.31 -4.52
N ALA A 165 -26.92 3.70 -5.77
CA ALA A 165 -27.99 4.30 -6.59
C ALA A 165 -29.10 3.28 -6.91
N GLU A 166 -28.77 1.99 -6.96
CA GLU A 166 -29.75 0.92 -7.14
C GLU A 166 -30.76 0.88 -5.99
N LYS A 167 -31.99 1.35 -6.26
CA LYS A 167 -33.10 1.40 -5.29
C LYS A 167 -33.31 0.07 -4.54
N LYS A 168 -33.11 -1.06 -5.20
CA LYS A 168 -33.23 -2.42 -4.63
C LYS A 168 -32.25 -2.70 -3.49
N ASN A 169 -31.04 -2.13 -3.55
CA ASN A 169 -29.99 -2.34 -2.54
C ASN A 169 -30.26 -1.53 -1.27
N LEU A 170 -30.83 -0.33 -1.42
CA LEU A 170 -31.21 0.54 -0.30
C LEU A 170 -32.68 0.45 0.12
N ALA A 171 -33.55 -0.24 -0.63
CA ALA A 171 -35.01 -0.27 -0.39
C ALA A 171 -35.42 -0.74 1.01
N LYS A 172 -34.60 -1.60 1.63
CA LYS A 172 -34.86 -2.15 2.97
C LYS A 172 -34.50 -1.17 4.09
N PHE A 173 -33.72 -0.13 3.80
CA PHE A 173 -33.24 0.85 4.79
C PHE A 173 -34.03 2.15 4.66
N LYS A 174 -34.55 2.64 5.78
CA LYS A 174 -35.33 3.89 5.85
C LYS A 174 -34.81 4.80 6.96
N GLY A 175 -34.95 6.11 6.78
CA GLY A 175 -34.56 7.13 7.75
C GLY A 175 -33.12 6.95 8.24
N HIS A 176 -32.94 6.97 9.56
CA HIS A 176 -31.62 6.88 10.21
C HIS A 176 -30.78 5.66 9.83
N GLN A 177 -31.39 4.51 9.51
CA GLN A 177 -30.62 3.32 9.13
C GLN A 177 -29.95 3.48 7.76
N ARG A 178 -30.63 4.13 6.81
CA ARG A 178 -30.07 4.43 5.50
C ARG A 178 -28.89 5.41 5.65
N LEU A 179 -29.10 6.48 6.41
CA LEU A 179 -28.06 7.46 6.70
C LEU A 179 -26.85 6.83 7.39
N SER A 180 -27.07 5.93 8.35
CA SER A 180 -25.99 5.24 9.05
C SER A 180 -25.17 4.35 8.11
N ILE A 181 -25.80 3.64 7.17
CA ILE A 181 -25.07 2.84 6.18
C ILE A 181 -24.22 3.72 5.27
N LEU A 182 -24.78 4.82 4.76
CA LEU A 182 -24.06 5.75 3.90
C LEU A 182 -22.87 6.39 4.65
N ASN A 183 -23.04 6.72 5.94
CA ASN A 183 -21.95 7.20 6.79
C ASN A 183 -20.86 6.14 6.99
N CYS A 184 -21.22 4.88 7.21
CA CYS A 184 -20.25 3.79 7.29
C CYS A 184 -19.47 3.61 5.98
N VAL A 185 -20.13 3.75 4.83
CA VAL A 185 -19.50 3.72 3.51
C VAL A 185 -18.52 4.88 3.38
N ASN A 186 -18.94 6.12 3.60
CA ASN A 186 -18.04 7.28 3.56
C ASN A 186 -16.82 7.09 4.46
N THR A 187 -17.02 6.58 5.68
CA THR A 187 -15.93 6.32 6.62
C THR A 187 -14.94 5.30 6.03
N LEU A 188 -15.45 4.21 5.44
CA LEU A 188 -14.62 3.21 4.76
C LEU A 188 -13.85 3.83 3.59
N LEU A 189 -14.51 4.60 2.72
CA LEU A 189 -13.87 5.26 1.58
C LEU A 189 -12.79 6.24 2.06
N SER A 190 -13.12 7.05 3.06
CA SER A 190 -12.19 7.99 3.70
C SER A 190 -10.93 7.29 4.20
N ILE A 191 -11.08 6.16 4.91
CA ILE A 191 -9.95 5.38 5.41
C ILE A 191 -9.11 4.83 4.26
N LYS A 192 -9.75 4.27 3.22
CA LYS A 192 -9.03 3.69 2.08
C LYS A 192 -8.22 4.72 1.31
N ILE A 193 -8.82 5.87 1.02
CA ILE A 193 -8.14 6.96 0.31
C ILE A 193 -7.03 7.55 1.17
N HIS A 194 -7.30 7.81 2.46
CA HIS A 194 -6.30 8.34 3.38
C HIS A 194 -5.08 7.41 3.47
N ASN A 195 -5.29 6.10 3.53
CA ASN A 195 -4.18 5.14 3.59
C ASN A 195 -3.30 5.20 2.35
N VAL A 196 -3.87 5.32 1.15
CA VAL A 196 -3.10 5.37 -0.11
C VAL A 196 -2.31 6.67 -0.23
N ILE A 197 -2.89 7.79 0.20
CA ILE A 197 -2.18 9.07 0.31
C ILE A 197 -0.99 8.91 1.25
N LEU A 198 -1.23 8.35 2.44
CA LEU A 198 -0.20 8.18 3.46
C LEU A 198 0.91 7.21 3.01
N GLU A 199 0.56 6.07 2.42
CA GLU A 199 1.50 5.10 1.85
C GLU A 199 2.34 5.74 0.73
N THR A 200 1.74 6.61 -0.10
CA THR A 200 2.48 7.35 -1.13
C THR A 200 3.46 8.36 -0.54
N LEU A 201 3.08 9.09 0.51
CA LEU A 201 3.99 10.03 1.18
C LEU A 201 5.17 9.30 1.85
N TYR A 202 4.91 8.20 2.56
CA TYR A 202 5.97 7.39 3.15
C TYR A 202 6.87 6.76 2.11
N PHE A 203 6.30 6.30 1.00
CA PHE A 203 7.07 5.78 -0.12
C PHE A 203 8.08 6.80 -0.67
N ILE A 204 7.69 8.08 -0.79
CA ILE A 204 8.62 9.14 -1.21
C ILE A 204 9.71 9.37 -0.16
N LEU A 205 9.40 9.33 1.13
CA LEU A 205 10.42 9.41 2.19
C LEU A 205 11.42 8.27 2.08
N ASP A 206 10.91 7.05 1.91
CA ASP A 206 11.74 5.84 1.80
C ASP A 206 12.66 5.89 0.58
N VAL A 207 12.19 6.46 -0.52
CA VAL A 207 12.99 6.70 -1.73
C VAL A 207 14.23 7.57 -1.45
N PHE A 208 14.14 8.56 -0.55
CA PHE A 208 15.28 9.40 -0.15
C PHE A 208 16.14 8.80 0.97
N LYS A 209 15.62 7.83 1.73
CA LYS A 209 16.37 7.10 2.77
C LYS A 209 17.29 6.02 2.21
N LEU A 210 17.21 5.71 0.91
CA LEU A 210 18.06 4.70 0.26
C LEU A 210 19.53 5.15 0.28
N LYS A 211 20.35 4.43 1.06
CA LYS A 211 21.79 4.70 1.25
C LYS A 211 22.64 4.40 0.00
N SER A 212 23.84 4.96 0.02
CA SER A 212 24.87 5.03 -1.02
C SER A 212 25.09 3.80 -1.93
N ASP A 213 24.94 2.57 -1.45
CA ASP A 213 25.08 1.36 -2.28
C ASP A 213 24.07 1.32 -3.46
N TYR A 214 22.97 2.09 -3.34
CA TYR A 214 21.89 2.19 -4.34
C TYR A 214 21.86 3.55 -5.05
N LEU A 215 22.91 4.38 -4.95
CA LEU A 215 22.96 5.67 -5.66
C LEU A 215 22.95 5.52 -7.20
N SER A 216 23.32 4.36 -7.74
CA SER A 216 23.13 4.04 -9.16
C SER A 216 21.66 3.83 -9.56
N THR A 217 20.80 3.56 -8.58
CA THR A 217 19.34 3.48 -8.67
C THR A 217 18.65 4.69 -8.02
N SER A 218 19.43 5.74 -7.74
CA SER A 218 18.97 6.94 -7.06
C SER A 218 17.82 7.62 -7.81
N PRO A 219 16.85 8.17 -7.08
CA PRO A 219 15.66 8.72 -7.69
C PRO A 219 15.89 10.02 -8.48
N PHE A 220 17.07 10.64 -8.34
CA PHE A 220 17.39 11.90 -8.97
C PHE A 220 18.90 12.04 -9.17
N PHE A 221 19.29 12.60 -10.33
CA PHE A 221 20.68 13.03 -10.57
C PHE A 221 20.73 14.55 -10.56
N VAL A 222 21.48 15.10 -9.60
CA VAL A 222 21.82 16.51 -9.56
C VAL A 222 22.62 16.87 -10.81
N ARG A 223 22.13 17.87 -11.56
CA ARG A 223 22.83 18.37 -12.75
C ARG A 223 23.95 19.30 -12.29
N LEU A 224 25.11 19.21 -12.93
CA LEU A 224 26.19 20.17 -12.72
C LEU A 224 26.00 21.35 -13.69
N LYS A 225 25.76 22.54 -13.15
CA LYS A 225 25.67 23.79 -13.89
C LYS A 225 27.00 24.54 -13.78
N VAL A 226 27.60 24.83 -14.93
CA VAL A 226 28.83 25.62 -14.99
C VAL A 226 28.47 27.09 -15.12
N CYS A 227 28.81 27.89 -14.13
CA CYS A 227 28.61 29.33 -14.10
C CYS A 227 29.94 30.04 -14.38
N PRO A 228 30.10 30.68 -15.55
CA PRO A 228 31.29 31.47 -15.84
C PRO A 228 31.28 32.72 -14.96
N THR A 229 32.27 32.83 -14.06
CA THR A 229 32.41 33.95 -13.13
C THR A 229 33.73 34.66 -13.44
N GLY A 230 33.70 35.56 -14.42
CA GLY A 230 34.89 36.29 -14.88
C GLY A 230 35.95 35.34 -15.48
N SER A 231 37.07 35.17 -14.79
CA SER A 231 38.22 34.34 -15.23
C SER A 231 38.18 32.88 -14.76
N HIS A 232 37.17 32.48 -13.97
CA HIS A 232 37.02 31.10 -13.49
C HIS A 232 35.59 30.58 -13.71
N ALA A 233 35.47 29.30 -14.05
CA ALA A 233 34.20 28.60 -14.11
C ALA A 233 33.92 27.95 -12.76
N ILE A 234 32.79 28.28 -12.14
CA ILE A 234 32.32 27.61 -10.92
C ILE A 234 31.33 26.53 -11.33
N ILE A 235 31.53 25.31 -10.86
CA ILE A 235 30.60 24.21 -11.07
C ILE A 235 29.66 24.19 -9.85
N LEU A 236 28.37 24.36 -10.08
CA LEU A 236 27.33 24.33 -9.05
C LEU A 236 26.39 23.17 -9.29
N CYS A 237 25.87 22.60 -8.21
CA CYS A 237 24.77 21.65 -8.25
C CYS A 237 23.45 22.37 -8.56
N ASP A 238 22.72 21.88 -9.56
CA ASP A 238 21.39 22.36 -9.99
C ASP A 238 20.40 21.20 -9.94
N PRO A 239 19.28 21.33 -9.21
CA PRO A 239 18.88 22.46 -8.37
C PRO A 239 19.68 22.58 -7.07
N THR A 240 19.56 23.70 -6.36
CA THR A 240 20.10 23.82 -4.99
C THR A 240 19.30 22.96 -4.01
N MET A 241 19.89 22.60 -2.86
CA MET A 241 19.19 21.82 -1.81
C MET A 241 17.86 22.47 -1.39
N LYS A 242 17.81 23.81 -1.30
CA LYS A 242 16.60 24.53 -0.91
C LYS A 242 15.52 24.43 -1.98
N ASP A 243 15.88 24.68 -3.23
CA ASP A 243 14.95 24.54 -4.35
C ASP A 243 14.43 23.10 -4.45
N PHE A 244 15.29 22.12 -4.16
CA PHE A 244 14.93 20.71 -4.11
C PHE A 244 13.90 20.43 -3.01
N GLN A 245 14.15 20.89 -1.78
CA GLN A 245 13.20 20.76 -0.68
C GLN A 245 11.86 21.43 -0.99
N GLU A 246 11.86 22.67 -1.48
CA GLU A 246 10.63 23.40 -1.78
C GLU A 246 9.75 22.65 -2.79
N VAL A 247 10.34 22.10 -3.86
CA VAL A 247 9.58 21.34 -4.86
C VAL A 247 8.93 20.11 -4.23
N PHE A 248 9.67 19.30 -3.48
CA PHE A 248 9.09 18.09 -2.87
C PHE A 248 8.09 18.39 -1.76
N LEU A 249 8.24 19.51 -1.03
CA LEU A 249 7.24 19.98 -0.07
C LEU A 249 5.93 20.36 -0.77
N THR A 250 5.99 21.04 -1.92
CA THR A 250 4.79 21.37 -2.71
C THR A 250 4.15 20.12 -3.31
N LEU A 251 4.96 19.13 -3.68
CA LEU A 251 4.48 17.84 -4.16
C LEU A 251 3.72 17.08 -3.05
N PHE A 252 4.24 17.11 -1.82
CA PHE A 252 3.57 16.54 -0.65
C PHE A 252 2.19 17.16 -0.44
N ASP A 253 2.06 18.48 -0.57
CA ASP A 253 0.77 19.17 -0.52
C ASP A 253 -0.17 18.75 -1.65
N HIS A 254 0.37 18.59 -2.86
CA HIS A 254 -0.41 18.12 -4.00
C HIS A 254 -0.96 16.71 -3.78
N ILE A 255 -0.11 15.77 -3.33
CA ILE A 255 -0.47 14.39 -3.03
C ILE A 255 -1.57 14.32 -1.96
N ASN A 256 -1.48 15.16 -0.93
CA ASN A 256 -2.49 15.23 0.13
C ASN A 256 -3.87 15.71 -0.36
N GLN A 257 -3.93 16.34 -1.54
CA GLN A 257 -5.15 16.92 -2.11
C GLN A 257 -5.74 16.13 -3.30
N VAL A 258 -5.02 15.16 -3.86
CA VAL A 258 -5.38 14.44 -5.12
C VAL A 258 -6.82 13.94 -5.12
N LEU A 259 -7.29 13.30 -4.04
CA LEU A 259 -8.61 12.68 -3.97
C LEU A 259 -9.58 13.44 -3.06
N SER A 260 -9.31 14.72 -2.79
CA SER A 260 -10.11 15.56 -1.89
C SER A 260 -11.47 15.97 -2.48
N LYS A 261 -11.66 15.83 -3.79
CA LYS A 261 -12.88 16.29 -4.49
C LYS A 261 -14.01 15.27 -4.49
N ILE A 262 -13.79 14.05 -3.99
CA ILE A 262 -14.81 12.99 -4.01
C ILE A 262 -15.97 13.39 -3.08
N PRO A 263 -17.22 13.44 -3.59
CA PRO A 263 -18.38 13.79 -2.78
C PRO A 263 -18.74 12.68 -1.80
N THR A 264 -19.47 13.02 -0.73
CA THR A 264 -20.05 12.01 0.14
C THR A 264 -21.17 11.25 -0.57
N MET A 265 -21.41 10.00 -0.17
CA MET A 265 -22.49 9.19 -0.73
C MET A 265 -23.87 9.80 -0.48
N GLN A 266 -24.07 10.55 0.61
CA GLN A 266 -25.33 11.25 0.86
C GLN A 266 -25.56 12.35 -0.16
N CYS A 267 -24.58 13.25 -0.36
CA CYS A 267 -24.70 14.31 -1.36
C CYS A 267 -24.97 13.74 -2.75
N TRP A 268 -24.27 12.66 -3.10
CA TRP A 268 -24.43 12.04 -4.40
C TRP A 268 -25.81 11.39 -4.60
N ILE A 269 -26.31 10.65 -3.61
CA ILE A 269 -27.54 9.85 -3.76
C ILE A 269 -28.80 10.69 -3.50
N GLU A 270 -28.72 11.63 -2.57
CA GLU A 270 -29.85 12.45 -2.16
C GLU A 270 -29.93 13.74 -2.97
N GLU A 271 -29.03 13.93 -3.94
CA GLU A 271 -28.89 15.15 -4.77
C GLU A 271 -28.86 16.41 -3.88
N ASP A 272 -28.22 16.29 -2.71
CA ASP A 272 -28.17 17.34 -1.72
C ASP A 272 -27.10 18.37 -2.10
N ASP A 273 -27.51 19.64 -2.21
CA ASP A 273 -26.71 20.78 -2.68
C ASP A 273 -25.60 21.19 -1.69
N SER A 274 -25.38 20.40 -0.64
CA SER A 274 -24.46 20.70 0.46
C SER A 274 -22.97 20.62 0.09
N GLU A 275 -22.61 20.25 -1.16
CA GLU A 275 -21.25 20.10 -1.68
C GLU A 275 -20.29 19.31 -0.75
N SER A 276 -20.82 18.44 0.12
CA SER A 276 -19.97 17.81 1.14
C SER A 276 -19.04 16.76 0.51
N LYS A 277 -17.76 16.88 0.85
CA LYS A 277 -16.67 16.03 0.33
C LYS A 277 -16.19 15.05 1.39
N LEU A 278 -15.62 13.94 0.95
CA LEU A 278 -14.97 13.00 1.84
C LEU A 278 -13.77 13.66 2.53
N LYS A 279 -13.70 13.51 3.86
CA LYS A 279 -12.53 13.92 4.62
C LYS A 279 -11.45 12.85 4.48
N VAL A 280 -10.48 13.08 3.59
CA VAL A 280 -9.44 12.10 3.21
C VAL A 280 -8.02 12.58 3.46
N SER A 281 -7.81 13.88 3.64
CA SER A 281 -6.49 14.48 3.81
C SER A 281 -5.84 14.07 5.13
N VAL A 282 -4.53 13.86 5.10
CA VAL A 282 -3.68 13.79 6.29
C VAL A 282 -3.81 15.11 7.04
N THR A 283 -3.96 15.04 8.37
CA THR A 283 -4.12 16.24 9.20
C THR A 283 -2.87 17.09 9.18
N GLU A 284 -3.02 18.41 9.31
CA GLU A 284 -1.93 19.39 9.34
C GLU A 284 -0.77 18.98 10.26
N TYR A 285 -1.04 18.56 11.49
CA TYR A 285 -0.01 18.09 12.42
C TYR A 285 0.88 16.96 11.88
N TRP A 286 0.27 15.90 11.35
CA TRP A 286 1.00 14.77 10.76
C TRP A 286 1.70 15.17 9.46
N MET A 287 1.08 16.06 8.69
CA MET A 287 1.67 16.59 7.46
C MET A 287 2.94 17.38 7.75
N ASP A 288 2.94 18.22 8.79
CA ASP A 288 4.10 18.98 9.22
C ASP A 288 5.24 18.06 9.67
N GLN A 289 4.93 17.00 10.42
CA GLN A 289 5.93 15.98 10.80
C GLN A 289 6.55 15.30 9.57
N LEU A 290 5.73 14.89 8.60
CA LEU A 290 6.22 14.27 7.36
C LEU A 290 7.07 15.24 6.53
N LYS A 291 6.72 16.52 6.50
CA LYS A 291 7.48 17.57 5.80
C LYS A 291 8.83 17.85 6.47
N GLU A 292 8.89 17.87 7.80
CA GLU A 292 10.18 18.00 8.50
C GLU A 292 11.06 16.77 8.26
N GLU A 293 10.50 15.56 8.36
CA GLU A 293 11.24 14.33 8.06
C GLU A 293 11.75 14.30 6.60
N LEU A 294 10.94 14.79 5.65
CA LEU A 294 11.34 14.93 4.26
C LEU A 294 12.53 15.88 4.08
N LYS A 295 12.53 17.02 4.77
CA LYS A 295 13.64 17.98 4.71
C LYS A 295 14.95 17.34 5.18
N ASP A 296 14.90 16.59 6.27
CA ASP A 296 16.05 15.88 6.82
C ASP A 296 16.54 14.79 5.86
N CYS A 297 15.64 13.96 5.32
CA CYS A 297 15.99 12.93 4.34
C CYS A 297 16.63 13.52 3.08
N ILE A 298 16.06 14.61 2.55
CA ILE A 298 16.61 15.31 1.39
C ILE A 298 17.98 15.90 1.69
N LYS A 299 18.20 16.43 2.89
CA LYS A 299 19.48 17.03 3.29
C LYS A 299 20.58 15.97 3.29
N GLU A 300 20.36 14.84 3.98
CA GLU A 300 21.32 13.72 4.01
C GLU A 300 21.63 13.22 2.59
N TYR A 301 20.57 13.02 1.79
CA TYR A 301 20.69 12.62 0.39
C TYR A 301 21.51 13.62 -0.46
N TYR A 302 21.28 14.91 -0.29
CA TYR A 302 21.96 15.96 -1.05
C TYR A 302 23.43 16.12 -0.64
N GLU A 303 23.75 15.93 0.65
CA GLU A 303 25.12 15.88 1.17
C GLU A 303 25.90 14.72 0.51
N GLU A 304 25.33 13.51 0.45
CA GLU A 304 25.95 12.35 -0.21
C GLU A 304 26.21 12.60 -1.70
N ILE A 305 25.24 13.17 -2.43
CA ILE A 305 25.42 13.48 -3.85
C ILE A 305 26.50 14.55 -4.05
N THR A 306 26.54 15.56 -3.18
CA THR A 306 27.53 16.63 -3.29
C THR A 306 28.95 16.09 -3.09
N GLU A 307 29.15 15.19 -2.12
CA GLU A 307 30.44 14.51 -1.92
C GLU A 307 30.87 13.66 -3.14
N LEU A 308 29.93 12.96 -3.77
CA LEU A 308 30.19 12.24 -5.02
C LEU A 308 30.59 13.19 -6.15
N CYS A 309 29.85 14.29 -6.33
CA CYS A 309 30.16 15.30 -7.34
C CYS A 309 31.55 15.91 -7.11
N GLU A 310 31.90 16.26 -5.87
CA GLU A 310 33.24 16.75 -5.52
C GLU A 310 34.34 15.74 -5.85
N THR A 311 34.11 14.47 -5.55
CA THR A 311 35.05 13.37 -5.86
C THR A 311 35.27 13.24 -7.37
N CYS A 312 34.19 13.26 -8.16
CA CYS A 312 34.26 13.23 -9.62
C CYS A 312 35.00 14.45 -10.19
N ILE A 313 34.75 15.66 -9.66
CA ILE A 313 35.44 16.88 -10.08
C ILE A 313 36.94 16.80 -9.76
N ARG A 314 37.32 16.26 -8.59
CA ARG A 314 38.74 16.06 -8.22
C ARG A 314 39.44 15.08 -9.17
N ILE A 315 38.77 13.99 -9.55
CA ILE A 315 39.30 13.01 -10.53
C ILE A 315 39.45 13.66 -11.91
N PHE A 316 38.46 14.43 -12.36
CA PHE A 316 38.53 15.12 -13.64
C PHE A 316 39.69 16.11 -13.70
N ASN A 317 39.88 16.89 -12.63
CA ASN A 317 40.96 17.87 -12.53
C ASN A 317 42.35 17.22 -12.41
N SER A 318 42.46 16.03 -11.80
CA SER A 318 43.73 15.28 -11.74
C SER A 318 44.05 14.55 -13.05
N ALA A 319 43.04 14.26 -13.87
CA ALA A 319 43.18 13.62 -15.18
C ALA A 319 43.45 14.60 -16.35
N SER A 320 43.26 15.91 -16.15
CA SER A 320 43.56 16.93 -17.17
C SER A 320 45.07 17.24 -17.20
N PRO A 321 45.82 16.87 -18.26
CA PRO A 321 47.23 17.22 -18.37
C PRO A 321 47.34 18.73 -18.57
N LYS A 322 48.28 19.36 -17.85
CA LYS A 322 48.65 20.77 -18.02
C LYS A 322 48.87 21.11 -19.49
N ALA A 323 47.88 21.68 -20.15
CA ALA A 323 48.05 22.35 -21.43
C ALA A 323 48.52 23.78 -21.14
N HIS A 324 49.82 23.94 -20.93
CA HIS A 324 50.63 25.13 -21.23
C HIS A 324 51.98 24.96 -20.52
N ASP A 325 52.99 24.58 -21.30
CA ASP A 325 54.40 25.01 -21.17
C ASP A 325 55.17 24.45 -22.38
N THR A 326 54.88 25.01 -23.55
CA THR A 326 55.80 25.00 -24.70
C THR A 326 55.84 26.40 -25.30
N GLU A 327 56.23 27.37 -24.48
CA GLU A 327 56.92 28.58 -24.94
C GLU A 327 58.40 28.44 -24.57
N ASP A 328 59.12 27.54 -25.24
CA ASP A 328 60.59 27.63 -25.30
C ASP A 328 61.13 26.67 -26.37
N ARG A 329 61.22 27.19 -27.59
CA ARG A 329 62.19 26.83 -28.64
C ARG A 329 61.74 27.48 -29.94
N CYS A 330 62.26 28.68 -30.20
CA CYS A 330 62.66 29.18 -31.51
C CYS A 330 63.12 30.63 -31.35
N ARG A 331 64.27 30.83 -30.72
CA ARG A 331 65.14 31.97 -31.01
C ARG A 331 66.38 31.43 -31.72
N ASP A 332 66.81 32.21 -32.71
CA ASP A 332 68.03 32.10 -33.51
C ASP A 332 67.91 31.30 -34.82
N SER A 333 67.49 32.02 -35.88
CA SER A 333 68.28 32.22 -37.12
C SER A 333 67.55 33.17 -38.10
N ASN A 334 68.08 34.38 -38.23
CA ASN A 334 67.80 35.39 -39.28
C ASN A 334 68.53 34.98 -40.60
N PRO A 335 68.42 35.65 -41.78
CA PRO A 335 67.50 36.69 -42.25
C PRO A 335 66.87 36.44 -43.66
N ASN A 336 65.91 37.30 -44.00
CA ASN A 336 65.36 37.61 -45.33
C ASN A 336 66.48 37.86 -46.39
N PRO A 337 66.27 37.69 -47.72
CA PRO A 337 65.57 38.73 -48.46
C PRO A 337 64.75 38.30 -49.70
N ASN A 338 63.70 39.09 -49.97
CA ASN A 338 63.30 39.60 -51.29
C ASN A 338 62.43 38.73 -52.24
N ILE A 339 61.21 39.24 -52.54
CA ILE A 339 60.70 39.65 -53.89
C ILE A 339 59.20 39.32 -54.12
N LYS A 340 58.47 40.41 -54.40
CA LYS A 340 57.24 40.58 -55.24
C LYS A 340 55.86 40.19 -54.70
N GLU A 341 55.15 41.25 -54.30
CA GLU A 341 53.77 41.55 -54.76
C GLU A 341 53.69 41.52 -56.31
N PRO A 342 52.52 41.22 -56.94
CA PRO A 342 51.36 42.11 -56.81
C PRO A 342 49.93 41.52 -56.96
N ALA A 343 48.98 42.36 -56.55
CA ALA A 343 47.73 42.73 -57.24
C ALA A 343 46.45 41.86 -57.19
N GLN A 344 45.37 42.60 -56.88
CA GLN A 344 43.99 42.57 -57.43
C GLN A 344 42.87 41.75 -56.72
N THR A 345 42.13 42.47 -55.85
CA THR A 345 40.68 42.84 -55.88
C THR A 345 39.57 41.86 -56.39
N PRO A 346 38.27 42.10 -56.03
CA PRO A 346 37.36 41.11 -55.46
C PRO A 346 36.14 40.75 -56.36
N CYS A 347 35.34 39.75 -55.96
CA CYS A 347 33.93 39.59 -56.33
C CYS A 347 33.21 38.81 -55.21
N THR A 348 32.35 39.42 -54.38
CA THR A 348 30.93 39.78 -54.58
C THR A 348 29.96 38.59 -54.62
N VAL A 349 29.27 38.40 -53.48
CA VAL A 349 27.82 38.17 -53.29
C VAL A 349 27.06 37.29 -54.30
N ALA A 350 26.42 36.23 -53.79
CA ALA A 350 25.05 35.89 -54.19
C ALA A 350 24.32 35.09 -53.10
N SER A 351 23.30 35.72 -52.51
CA SER A 351 22.21 35.10 -51.76
C SER A 351 21.29 34.27 -52.67
N ARG A 352 20.68 33.22 -52.12
CA ARG A 352 19.26 32.80 -52.32
C ARG A 352 19.02 31.61 -51.36
N LYS A 353 18.24 31.77 -50.27
CA LYS A 353 16.76 31.66 -50.21
C LYS A 353 16.25 30.44 -51.00
N THR A 354 15.74 29.43 -50.30
CA THR A 354 14.36 29.41 -49.76
C THR A 354 14.29 28.49 -48.56
#